data_AF-A0AAV6JDW5-F1
#
_entry.id   AF-A0AAV6JDW5-F1
#
_cell.length_a   1.000
_cell.length_b   1.000
_cell.length_c   1.000
_cell.angle_alpha   90.00
_cell.angle_beta   90.00
_cell.angle_gamma   90.00
#
_symmetry.space_group_name_H-M   'P 1'
#
loop_
_entity.id
_entity.type
_entity.pdbx_description
1 polymer ?
#
loop_
_entity_poly.entity_id
_entity_poly.type
_entity_poly.pdbx_seq_one_letter_code
_entity_poly.pdbx_strand_id
1 'polypeptide(L)'
;MALRIVTDLFVGRKTAYARGGRKIAFQNVGPLGCTPSNRPVNSSFKVGDSACCGTGEYRSKECRGNKRTTEYKLCDNPFEYVWWDGGHTTEGTN
;
A
#
# COMPACT_ATOMS: atom_id res chain seq x y z
N MET A 1 -29.00 4.51 -7.77
CA MET A 1 -27.86 4.54 -6.81
C MET A 1 -26.56 4.94 -7.49
N ALA A 2 -26.19 4.33 -8.63
CA ALA A 2 -24.96 4.64 -9.37
C ALA A 2 -24.78 6.14 -9.75
N LEU A 3 -25.85 6.85 -10.12
CA LEU A 3 -25.77 8.27 -10.49
C LEU A 3 -25.31 9.18 -9.34
N ARG A 4 -25.67 8.85 -8.09
CA ARG A 4 -25.28 9.63 -6.90
C ARG A 4 -23.78 9.52 -6.62
N ILE A 5 -23.22 8.32 -6.75
CA ILE A 5 -21.79 8.06 -6.55
C ILE A 5 -20.96 8.87 -7.57
N VAL A 6 -21.40 8.88 -8.82
CA VAL A 6 -20.72 9.63 -9.88
C VAL A 6 -20.72 11.13 -9.57
N THR A 7 -21.86 11.69 -9.16
CA THR A 7 -21.93 13.12 -8.78
C THR A 7 -21.07 13.46 -7.57
N ASP A 8 -21.03 12.62 -6.54
CA ASP A 8 -20.23 12.85 -5.33
C ASP A 8 -18.73 12.88 -5.64
N LEU A 9 -18.28 12.00 -6.54
CA LEU A 9 -16.90 11.96 -7.03
C LEU A 9 -16.53 13.25 -7.77
N PHE A 10 -17.41 13.75 -8.63
CA PHE A 10 -17.19 15.01 -9.37
C PHE A 10 -17.14 16.23 -8.45
N VAL A 11 -18.01 16.28 -7.43
CA VAL A 11 -18.00 17.33 -6.41
C VAL A 11 -16.70 17.28 -5.62
N GLY A 12 -16.32 16.11 -5.11
CA GLY A 12 -15.08 15.92 -4.36
C GLY A 12 -13.84 16.34 -5.13
N ARG A 13 -13.77 16.02 -6.44
CA ARG A 13 -12.68 16.45 -7.30
C ARG A 13 -12.57 17.97 -7.39
N LYS A 14 -13.69 18.68 -7.61
CA LYS A 14 -13.70 20.16 -7.68
C LYS A 14 -13.24 20.79 -6.37
N THR A 15 -13.69 20.25 -5.23
CA THR A 15 -13.28 20.73 -3.91
C THR A 15 -11.80 20.49 -3.64
N ALA A 16 -11.24 19.35 -4.06
CA ALA A 16 -9.82 19.05 -3.91
C ALA A 16 -8.93 20.01 -4.71
N TYR A 17 -9.31 20.32 -5.96
CA TYR A 17 -8.61 21.34 -6.76
C TYR A 17 -8.72 22.74 -6.15
N ALA A 18 -9.89 23.12 -5.63
CA ALA A 18 -10.09 24.41 -4.97
C ALA A 18 -9.23 24.57 -3.69
N ARG A 19 -8.92 23.45 -3.01
CA ARG A 19 -8.00 23.41 -1.85
C ARG A 19 -6.52 23.28 -2.23
N GLY A 20 -6.18 23.45 -3.51
CA GLY A 20 -4.79 23.42 -3.99
C GLY A 20 -4.24 22.04 -4.37
N GLY A 21 -5.06 20.99 -4.32
CA GLY A 21 -4.69 19.66 -4.81
C GLY A 21 -4.41 19.68 -6.31
N ARG A 22 -3.33 19.02 -6.74
CA ARG A 22 -2.99 18.83 -8.16
C ARG A 22 -2.62 17.37 -8.37
N LYS A 23 -3.01 16.79 -9.52
CA LYS A 23 -2.81 15.38 -9.87
C LYS A 23 -3.48 14.41 -8.88
N ILE A 24 -4.81 14.36 -8.92
CA ILE A 24 -5.60 13.40 -8.14
C ILE A 24 -5.64 12.08 -8.91
N ALA A 25 -5.00 11.04 -8.36
CA ALA A 25 -5.10 9.68 -8.86
C ALA A 25 -6.09 8.90 -8.00
N PHE A 26 -7.11 8.34 -8.63
CA PHE A 26 -7.90 7.29 -8.00
C PHE A 26 -7.14 6.00 -8.23
N GLN A 27 -6.42 5.53 -7.20
CA GLN A 27 -5.93 4.16 -7.18
C GLN A 27 -7.17 3.28 -7.38
N ASN A 28 -7.26 2.65 -8.55
CA ASN A 28 -8.33 1.69 -8.79
C ASN A 28 -8.26 0.68 -7.64
N VAL A 29 -9.37 0.48 -6.93
CA VAL A 29 -9.39 -0.61 -5.97
C VAL A 29 -9.24 -1.88 -6.81
N GLY A 30 -8.19 -2.67 -6.54
CA GLY A 30 -8.09 -4.01 -7.12
C GLY A 30 -9.39 -4.78 -6.84
N PRO A 31 -9.66 -5.89 -7.55
CA PRO A 31 -10.81 -6.74 -7.24
C PRO A 31 -10.91 -6.88 -5.72
N LEU A 32 -12.05 -6.59 -5.11
CA LEU A 32 -12.15 -6.49 -3.64
C LEU A 32 -11.69 -7.77 -2.93
N GLY A 33 -11.59 -8.92 -3.63
CA GLY A 33 -11.02 -10.17 -3.15
C GLY A 33 -9.49 -10.35 -3.31
N CYS A 34 -8.79 -9.46 -4.01
CA CYS A 34 -7.32 -9.44 -4.13
C CYS A 34 -6.68 -8.43 -3.17
N THR A 35 -7.48 -7.76 -2.34
CA THR A 35 -6.91 -6.92 -1.27
C THR A 35 -6.28 -7.84 -0.22
N PRO A 36 -5.06 -7.54 0.26
CA PRO A 36 -4.37 -8.35 1.27
C PRO A 36 -5.23 -8.64 2.51
N SER A 37 -6.08 -7.68 2.90
CA SER A 37 -7.03 -7.82 4.01
C SER A 37 -8.17 -8.81 3.77
N ASN A 38 -8.52 -9.08 2.50
CA ASN A 38 -9.64 -9.94 2.12
C ASN A 38 -9.20 -11.28 1.51
N ARG A 39 -7.91 -11.46 1.19
CA ARG A 39 -7.36 -12.80 0.97
C ARG A 39 -7.44 -13.52 2.32
N PRO A 40 -7.90 -14.78 2.40
CA PRO A 40 -7.69 -15.55 3.62
C PRO A 40 -6.20 -15.49 3.88
N VAL A 41 -5.84 -14.84 5.00
CA VAL A 41 -4.47 -14.85 5.50
C VAL A 41 -4.11 -16.32 5.50
N ASN A 42 -3.19 -16.74 4.63
CA ASN A 42 -2.50 -17.99 4.89
C ASN A 42 -2.07 -17.85 6.34
N SER A 43 -2.46 -18.77 7.22
CA SER A 43 -2.20 -18.71 8.67
C SER A 43 -0.69 -18.62 9.01
N SER A 44 0.15 -18.55 7.98
CA SER A 44 1.59 -18.37 7.96
C SER A 44 2.06 -16.92 8.06
N PHE A 45 1.22 -15.91 7.79
CA PHE A 45 1.63 -14.50 7.96
C PHE A 45 1.58 -14.10 9.43
N LYS A 46 2.70 -13.59 9.95
CA LYS A 46 2.87 -13.21 11.35
C LYS A 46 2.93 -11.69 11.54
N VAL A 47 3.29 -10.94 10.49
CA VAL A 47 3.54 -9.50 10.57
C VAL A 47 2.77 -8.77 9.47
N GLY A 48 1.73 -8.03 9.88
CA GLY A 48 0.87 -7.23 8.98
C GLY A 48 1.15 -5.73 9.01
N ASP A 49 1.74 -5.21 10.09
CA ASP A 49 1.91 -3.77 10.29
C ASP A 49 3.27 -3.25 9.81
N SER A 50 4.26 -4.14 9.66
CA SER A 50 5.63 -3.79 9.25
C SER A 50 5.96 -4.40 7.90
N ALA A 51 6.82 -3.74 7.12
CA ALA A 51 7.34 -4.27 5.87
C ALA A 51 8.56 -5.16 6.09
N CYS A 52 8.75 -6.14 5.20
CA CYS A 52 9.91 -7.02 5.20
C CYS A 52 11.21 -6.23 4.94
N CYS A 53 11.14 -5.22 4.09
CA CYS A 53 12.29 -4.50 3.58
C CYS A 53 12.11 -2.98 3.72
N GLY A 54 13.05 -2.33 4.41
CA GLY A 54 13.13 -0.89 4.50
C GLY A 54 13.62 -0.36 5.85
N THR A 55 13.31 0.89 6.14
CA THR A 55 13.83 1.70 7.24
C THR A 55 12.76 2.50 7.95
N GLY A 56 13.09 3.00 9.14
CA GLY A 56 12.22 3.83 9.95
C GLY A 56 11.03 3.06 10.52
N GLU A 57 9.99 3.81 10.90
CA GLU A 57 8.76 3.26 11.46
C GLU A 57 8.07 2.31 10.47
N TYR A 58 7.73 1.12 10.95
CA TYR A 58 7.16 0.01 10.15
C TYR A 58 8.02 -0.45 8.95
N ARG A 59 9.29 -0.05 8.84
CA ARG A 59 10.21 -0.40 7.74
C ARG A 59 9.66 -0.04 6.34
N SER A 60 8.82 0.97 6.24
CA SER A 60 8.12 1.31 4.99
C SER A 60 8.95 2.09 3.97
N LYS A 61 10.16 2.55 4.33
CA LYS A 61 10.96 3.48 3.52
C LYS A 61 12.26 2.87 3.00
N GLU A 62 12.72 3.32 1.83
CA GLU A 62 14.06 3.01 1.30
C GLU A 62 14.39 1.51 1.20
N CYS A 63 13.45 0.67 0.74
CA CYS A 63 13.71 -0.75 0.45
C CYS A 63 14.60 -0.98 -0.80
N ARG A 64 14.87 0.09 -1.53
CA ARG A 64 15.69 0.07 -2.74
C ARG A 64 16.81 1.06 -2.48
N GLY A 65 17.95 0.56 -2.00
CA GLY A 65 19.15 1.35 -1.72
C GLY A 65 19.60 2.19 -2.91
N ASN A 66 18.95 3.33 -3.10
CA ASN A 66 19.54 4.51 -3.71
C ASN A 66 20.83 4.79 -2.95
N LYS A 67 21.93 5.06 -3.68
CA LYS A 67 23.32 5.21 -3.18
C LYS A 67 23.55 6.25 -2.06
N ARG A 68 22.49 6.81 -1.45
CA ARG A 68 22.52 7.82 -0.39
C ARG A 68 22.07 7.28 0.99
N THR A 69 21.41 6.12 1.04
CA THR A 69 20.90 5.51 2.28
C THR A 69 21.31 4.04 2.31
N THR A 70 22.37 3.76 3.07
CA THR A 70 23.04 2.45 3.12
C THR A 70 22.43 1.48 4.12
N GLU A 71 21.63 1.96 5.08
CA GLU A 71 21.01 1.11 6.08
C GLU A 71 19.56 0.88 5.71
N TYR A 72 19.20 -0.31 5.25
CA TYR A 72 17.84 -0.83 5.26
C TYR A 72 17.86 -2.21 5.90
N LYS A 73 16.78 -2.58 6.58
CA LYS A 73 16.65 -3.90 7.19
C LYS A 73 15.83 -4.77 6.26
N LEU A 74 16.30 -5.99 6.05
CA LEU A 74 15.60 -7.05 5.34
C LEU A 74 15.18 -8.12 6.36
N CYS A 75 13.99 -8.68 6.18
CA CYS A 75 13.48 -9.77 7.01
C CYS A 75 14.06 -11.12 6.56
N ASP A 76 14.15 -12.08 7.48
CA ASP A 76 14.69 -13.42 7.17
C ASP A 76 13.74 -14.26 6.30
N ASN A 77 12.42 -14.08 6.47
CA ASN A 77 11.40 -14.80 5.73
C ASN A 77 10.28 -13.86 5.21
N PRO A 78 10.21 -13.59 3.90
CA PRO A 78 9.19 -12.72 3.34
C PRO A 78 7.77 -13.31 3.38
N PHE A 79 7.62 -14.62 3.54
CA PHE A 79 6.30 -15.25 3.66
C PHE A 79 5.63 -15.04 5.02
N GLU A 80 6.35 -14.47 6.00
CA GLU A 80 5.76 -14.08 7.30
C GLU A 80 5.21 -12.65 7.27
N TYR A 81 5.55 -11.86 6.24
CA TYR A 81 5.20 -10.44 6.13
C TYR A 81 4.16 -10.23 5.02
N VAL A 82 3.15 -9.40 5.29
CA VAL A 82 2.16 -9.01 4.27
C VAL A 82 2.76 -7.98 3.30
N TRP A 83 3.57 -7.06 3.83
CA TRP A 83 4.18 -5.97 3.07
C TRP A 83 5.64 -6.27 2.77
N TRP A 84 6.04 -6.11 1.51
CA TRP A 84 7.45 -6.16 1.11
C TRP A 84 8.13 -4.83 1.44
N ASP A 85 7.53 -3.72 1.02
CA ASP A 85 7.94 -2.35 1.35
C ASP A 85 6.69 -1.48 1.64
N GLY A 86 6.83 -0.16 1.74
CA GLY A 86 5.70 0.74 2.03
C GLY A 86 4.61 0.83 0.95
N GLY A 87 4.80 0.24 -0.24
CA GLY A 87 3.84 0.30 -1.35
C GLY A 87 3.60 -1.02 -2.07
N HIS A 88 4.41 -2.05 -1.82
CA HIS A 88 4.31 -3.35 -2.46
C HIS A 88 4.07 -4.46 -1.42
N THR A 89 3.17 -5.38 -1.75
CA THR A 89 2.90 -6.58 -0.94
C THR A 89 3.87 -7.70 -1.29
N THR A 90 4.04 -8.66 -0.39
CA THR A 90 4.87 -9.85 -0.67
C THR A 90 4.19 -10.79 -1.66
N GLU A 91 4.98 -11.64 -2.34
CA GLU A 91 4.48 -12.63 -3.30
C GLU A 91 3.49 -13.61 -2.66
N GLY A 92 3.65 -13.90 -1.36
CA GLY A 92 2.68 -14.72 -0.62
C GLY A 92 1.27 -14.12 -0.58
N THR A 93 1.11 -12.84 -0.91
CA THR A 93 -0.17 -12.12 -0.93
C THR A 93 -0.74 -11.92 -2.33
N ASN A 94 0.05 -12.15 -3.39
CA ASN A 94 -0.39 -12.13 -4.80
C ASN A 94 -0.95 -13.50 -5.21
#